data_AF-A0AAU8UW02-F1
#
_entry.id   AF-A0AAU8UW02-F1
#
_cell.length_a   1.000
_cell.length_b   1.000
_cell.length_c   1.000
_cell.angle_alpha   90.00
_cell.angle_beta   90.00
_cell.angle_gamma   90.00
#
_symmetry.space_group_name_H-M   'P 1'
#
loop_
_entity.id
_entity.type
_entity.pdbx_description
1 polymer ?
#
loop_
_entity_poly.entity_id
_entity_poly.type
_entity_poly.pdbx_seq_one_letter_code
_entity_poly.pdbx_strand_id
1 'polypeptide(L)'
;MWLNRLFNSKKAKRLTKLEYFEKFQLIELFSLLHQAEKFMKLQNNSDPEFNQFKDDLTEEIYEIEYNNVADFTRIWDWFKPNHEWNKATQNEGKNLGNQIFKIADYWKRNQDFLPGTKLMLNEENGVVLDVEINGIFGKIRWDTNKENDIEDWSGLLGSFFDGGGKILNQDFKFKHINDDGTLKNNCG
;
A
#
# COMPACT_ATOMS: atom_id res chain seq x y z
N MET A 1 -26.14 7.11 18.73
CA MET A 1 -25.38 7.95 19.69
C MET A 1 -23.99 7.35 19.91
N TRP A 2 -23.04 7.55 18.99
CA TRP A 2 -21.67 7.01 19.09
C TRP A 2 -20.56 8.09 19.04
N LEU A 3 -20.93 9.37 19.21
CA LEU A 3 -19.99 10.50 19.11
C LEU A 3 -19.19 10.79 20.40
N ASN A 4 -19.32 10.01 21.48
CA ASN A 4 -18.73 10.34 22.79
C ASN A 4 -17.45 9.57 23.15
N ARG A 5 -16.76 8.94 22.19
CA ARG A 5 -15.48 8.25 22.45
C ARG A 5 -14.36 8.73 21.55
N LEU A 6 -14.03 10.02 21.63
CA LEU A 6 -12.80 10.50 21.01
C LEU A 6 -12.03 11.39 21.98
N PHE A 7 -10.71 11.15 21.97
CA PHE A 7 -9.63 11.94 22.55
C PHE A 7 -9.32 11.71 24.03
N ASN A 8 -8.80 10.52 24.33
CA ASN A 8 -7.70 10.41 25.29
C ASN A 8 -6.39 10.45 24.48
N SER A 9 -5.95 11.65 24.08
CA SER A 9 -4.81 11.84 23.20
C SER A 9 -3.49 11.54 23.94
N LYS A 10 -3.14 10.26 24.08
CA LYS A 10 -1.73 9.91 24.24
C LYS A 10 -1.05 10.30 22.93
N LYS A 11 -0.22 11.35 22.94
CA LYS A 11 0.64 11.71 21.80
C LYS A 11 1.25 10.43 21.25
N ALA A 12 0.90 10.07 20.01
CA ALA A 12 1.50 8.93 19.34
C ALA A 12 3.03 9.10 19.40
N LYS A 13 3.72 8.14 20.01
CA LYS A 13 5.18 8.17 20.10
C LYS A 13 5.71 8.14 18.67
N ARG A 14 6.42 9.19 18.25
CA ARG A 14 7.07 9.23 16.93
C ARG A 14 8.09 8.09 16.88
N LEU A 15 7.99 7.25 15.84
CA LEU A 15 8.92 6.17 15.60
C LEU A 15 10.32 6.74 15.33
N THR A 16 11.34 6.07 15.85
CA THR A 16 12.72 6.24 15.39
C THR A 16 12.86 5.76 13.94
N LYS A 17 13.95 6.13 13.25
CA LYS A 17 14.21 5.66 11.88
C LYS A 17 14.23 4.13 11.81
N LEU A 18 14.89 3.47 12.75
CA LEU A 18 14.96 2.01 12.80
C LEU A 18 13.58 1.38 13.03
N GLU A 19 12.80 1.86 14.02
CA GLU A 19 11.44 1.35 14.27
C GLU A 19 10.53 1.54 13.04
N TYR A 20 10.68 2.64 12.30
CA TYR A 20 9.95 2.87 11.04
C TYR A 20 10.37 1.86 9.96
N PHE A 21 11.68 1.63 9.82
CA PHE A 21 12.24 0.69 8.84
C PHE A 21 11.80 -0.75 9.13
N GLU A 22 11.79 -1.15 10.40
CA GLU A 22 11.29 -2.45 10.83
C GLU A 22 9.78 -2.58 10.61
N LYS A 23 8.99 -1.57 11.00
CA LYS A 23 7.53 -1.57 10.83
C LYS A 23 7.13 -1.82 9.37
N PHE A 24 7.84 -1.22 8.43
CA PHE A 24 7.52 -1.29 6.99
C PHE A 24 8.41 -2.24 6.20
N GLN A 25 9.22 -3.07 6.86
CA GLN A 25 10.12 -4.03 6.22
C GLN A 25 11.07 -3.38 5.19
N LEU A 26 11.50 -2.13 5.43
CA LEU A 26 12.26 -1.36 4.45
C LEU A 26 13.67 -1.91 4.21
N ILE A 27 14.27 -2.56 5.21
CA ILE A 27 15.57 -3.23 5.05
C ILE A 27 15.46 -4.37 4.03
N GLU A 28 14.37 -5.14 4.09
CA GLU A 28 14.08 -6.20 3.13
C GLU A 28 13.78 -5.61 1.75
N LEU A 29 13.01 -4.51 1.69
CA LEU A 29 12.74 -3.79 0.45
C LEU A 29 14.03 -3.35 -0.25
N PHE A 30 14.97 -2.71 0.45
CA PHE A 30 16.26 -2.31 -0.12
C PHE A 30 17.05 -3.51 -0.66
N SER A 31 17.07 -4.63 0.08
CA SER A 31 17.71 -5.85 -0.39
C SER A 31 17.12 -6.37 -1.70
N LEU A 32 15.79 -6.35 -1.83
CA LEU A 32 15.09 -6.75 -3.05
C LEU A 32 15.31 -5.76 -4.20
N LEU A 33 15.36 -4.46 -3.91
CA LEU A 33 15.62 -3.43 -4.90
C LEU A 33 17.02 -3.56 -5.51
N HIS A 34 18.05 -3.86 -4.73
CA HIS A 34 19.38 -4.16 -5.29
C HIS A 34 19.40 -5.46 -6.08
N GLN A 35 18.59 -6.46 -5.71
CA GLN A 35 18.40 -7.63 -6.56
C GLN A 35 17.76 -7.27 -7.90
N ALA A 36 16.81 -6.33 -7.91
CA ALA A 36 16.17 -5.84 -9.13
C ALA A 36 17.13 -5.03 -10.00
N GLU A 37 17.94 -4.15 -9.41
CA GLU A 37 19.03 -3.43 -10.08
C GLU A 37 20.02 -4.41 -10.73
N LYS A 38 20.47 -5.43 -9.98
CA LYS A 38 21.37 -6.46 -10.49
C LYS A 38 20.72 -7.27 -11.62
N PHE A 39 19.44 -7.63 -11.47
CA PHE A 39 18.68 -8.32 -12.50
C PHE A 39 18.70 -7.53 -13.81
N MET A 40 18.38 -6.23 -13.76
CA MET A 40 18.37 -5.35 -14.93
C MET A 40 19.76 -5.19 -15.57
N LYS A 41 20.82 -5.06 -14.77
CA LYS A 41 22.21 -4.95 -15.28
C LYS A 41 22.69 -6.19 -16.04
N LEU A 42 22.15 -7.37 -15.73
CA LEU A 42 22.52 -8.62 -16.38
C LEU A 42 21.76 -8.86 -17.68
N GLN A 43 20.67 -8.13 -17.93
CA GLN A 43 19.88 -8.25 -19.16
C GLN A 43 20.61 -7.56 -20.32
N ASN A 44 20.86 -8.32 -21.38
CA ASN A 44 21.40 -7.78 -22.63
C ASN A 44 20.26 -7.27 -23.52
N ASN A 45 19.73 -6.09 -23.19
CA ASN A 45 18.60 -5.48 -23.88
C ASN A 45 18.97 -4.08 -24.40
N SER A 46 18.92 -3.88 -25.72
CA SER A 46 19.24 -2.61 -26.38
C SER A 46 18.02 -1.71 -26.61
N ASP A 47 16.83 -2.10 -26.13
CA ASP A 47 15.63 -1.28 -26.18
C ASP A 47 15.86 0.03 -25.40
N PRO A 48 15.66 1.21 -26.03
CA PRO A 48 15.78 2.50 -25.35
C PRO A 48 14.87 2.65 -24.13
N GLU A 49 13.62 2.15 -24.18
CA GLU A 49 12.67 2.25 -23.06
C GLU A 49 13.14 1.40 -21.87
N PHE A 50 13.66 0.20 -22.15
CA PHE A 50 14.26 -0.66 -21.13
C PHE A 50 15.46 0.02 -20.46
N ASN A 51 16.35 0.62 -21.25
CA ASN A 51 17.54 1.28 -20.71
C ASN A 51 17.18 2.52 -19.89
N GLN A 52 16.23 3.32 -20.34
CA GLN A 52 15.72 4.45 -19.56
C GLN A 52 15.15 3.99 -18.23
N PHE A 53 14.28 2.97 -18.23
CA PHE A 53 13.70 2.45 -16.99
C PHE A 53 14.76 1.88 -16.03
N LYS A 54 15.77 1.18 -16.56
CA LYS A 54 16.89 0.67 -15.76
C LYS A 54 17.66 1.81 -15.09
N ASP A 55 17.94 2.88 -15.83
CA ASP A 55 18.68 4.03 -15.31
C ASP A 55 17.84 4.78 -14.26
N ASP A 56 16.55 5.03 -14.54
CA ASP A 56 15.59 5.64 -13.60
C ASP A 56 15.45 4.83 -12.31
N LEU A 57 15.32 3.50 -12.42
CA LEU A 57 15.24 2.61 -11.27
C LEU A 57 16.52 2.67 -10.43
N THR A 58 17.68 2.68 -11.09
CA THR A 58 18.97 2.75 -10.41
C THR A 58 19.12 4.06 -9.65
N GLU A 59 18.82 5.18 -10.31
CA GLU A 59 18.84 6.51 -9.68
C GLU A 59 17.91 6.57 -8.48
N GLU A 60 16.64 6.16 -8.64
CA GLU A 60 15.65 6.16 -7.57
C GLU A 60 16.15 5.39 -6.35
N ILE A 61 16.67 4.15 -6.53
CA ILE A 61 17.18 3.32 -5.43
C ILE A 61 18.20 4.07 -4.58
N TYR A 62 19.19 4.71 -5.22
CA TYR A 62 20.20 5.46 -4.46
C TYR A 62 19.62 6.73 -3.84
N GLU A 63 18.72 7.44 -4.53
CA GLU A 63 18.05 8.62 -3.96
C GLU A 63 17.31 8.29 -2.66
N ILE A 64 16.50 7.22 -2.65
CA ILE A 64 15.72 6.83 -1.47
C ILE A 64 16.60 6.31 -0.32
N GLU A 65 17.75 5.71 -0.60
CA GLU A 65 18.70 5.24 0.44
C GLU A 65 19.36 6.38 1.20
N TYR A 66 19.76 7.44 0.48
CA TYR A 66 20.44 8.60 1.07
C TYR A 66 19.46 9.62 1.65
N ASN A 67 18.18 9.54 1.31
CA ASN A 67 17.16 10.44 1.83
C ASN A 67 16.88 10.24 3.33
N ASN A 68 16.70 11.36 4.04
CA ASN A 68 16.32 11.35 5.46
C ASN A 68 14.88 10.89 5.68
N VAL A 69 14.01 11.15 4.71
CA VAL A 69 12.63 10.68 4.63
C VAL A 69 12.48 10.03 3.26
N ALA A 70 12.51 8.70 3.21
CA ALA A 70 12.36 7.95 1.98
C ALA A 70 10.89 7.94 1.53
N ASP A 71 10.65 8.31 0.27
CA ASP A 71 9.36 8.18 -0.40
C ASP A 71 9.47 7.04 -1.40
N PHE A 72 8.68 5.98 -1.21
CA PHE A 72 8.69 4.80 -2.08
C PHE A 72 7.56 4.84 -3.12
N THR A 73 6.98 6.01 -3.41
CA THR A 73 5.83 6.13 -4.32
C THR A 73 6.18 5.66 -5.74
N ARG A 74 7.35 6.01 -6.28
CA ARG A 74 7.79 5.53 -7.61
C ARG A 74 8.04 4.02 -7.60
N ILE A 75 8.68 3.50 -6.55
CA ILE A 75 8.86 2.06 -6.36
C ILE A 75 7.50 1.33 -6.32
N TRP A 76 6.54 1.85 -5.57
CA TRP A 76 5.19 1.29 -5.52
C TRP A 76 4.52 1.26 -6.90
N ASP A 77 4.61 2.36 -7.66
CA ASP A 77 4.02 2.47 -8.99
C ASP A 77 4.66 1.52 -10.01
N TRP A 78 5.99 1.54 -10.14
CA TRP A 78 6.72 0.72 -11.11
C TRP A 78 6.57 -0.78 -10.93
N PHE A 79 6.44 -1.22 -9.67
CA PHE A 79 6.33 -2.64 -9.33
C PHE A 79 4.88 -3.13 -9.23
N LYS A 80 3.90 -2.24 -9.37
CA LYS A 80 2.48 -2.62 -9.43
C LYS A 80 2.21 -3.62 -10.56
N PRO A 81 1.24 -4.55 -10.42
CA PRO A 81 0.95 -5.51 -11.47
C PRO A 81 0.67 -4.84 -12.82
N ASN A 82 1.34 -5.33 -13.88
CA ASN A 82 1.27 -4.84 -15.27
C ASN A 82 1.91 -3.46 -15.52
N HIS A 83 2.71 -2.95 -14.58
CA HIS A 83 3.47 -1.71 -14.74
C HIS A 83 4.89 -1.97 -15.27
N GLU A 84 5.75 -0.93 -15.22
CA GLU A 84 7.05 -0.83 -15.87
C GLU A 84 7.95 -2.04 -15.61
N TRP A 85 8.02 -2.50 -14.36
CA TRP A 85 8.80 -3.70 -14.03
C TRP A 85 8.33 -4.93 -14.79
N ASN A 86 7.01 -5.17 -14.87
CA ASN A 86 6.48 -6.33 -15.59
C ASN A 86 6.62 -6.18 -17.11
N LYS A 87 6.49 -4.96 -17.65
CA LYS A 87 6.72 -4.70 -19.08
C LYS A 87 8.18 -5.00 -19.44
N ALA A 88 9.12 -4.56 -18.61
CA ALA A 88 10.55 -4.69 -18.84
C ALA A 88 11.09 -6.11 -18.60
N THR A 89 10.53 -6.86 -17.65
CA THR A 89 11.09 -8.16 -17.21
C THR A 89 10.21 -9.37 -17.51
N GLN A 90 8.97 -9.13 -17.96
CA GLN A 90 7.98 -10.15 -18.29
C GLN A 90 7.86 -11.19 -17.15
N ASN A 91 7.91 -12.49 -17.48
CA ASN A 91 7.79 -13.56 -16.50
C ASN A 91 9.05 -13.74 -15.64
N GLU A 92 10.24 -13.39 -16.15
CA GLU A 92 11.51 -13.62 -15.47
C GLU A 92 11.63 -12.80 -14.19
N GLY A 93 11.20 -11.53 -14.23
CA GLY A 93 11.22 -10.65 -13.05
C GLY A 93 9.97 -10.77 -12.17
N LYS A 94 8.95 -11.56 -12.54
CA LYS A 94 7.63 -11.53 -11.91
C LYS A 94 7.67 -11.80 -10.40
N ASN A 95 8.40 -12.83 -9.96
CA ASN A 95 8.46 -13.18 -8.54
C ASN A 95 9.12 -12.08 -7.71
N LEU A 96 10.27 -11.59 -8.16
CA LEU A 96 10.98 -10.49 -7.50
C LEU A 96 10.12 -9.23 -7.44
N GLY A 97 9.48 -8.89 -8.55
CA GLY A 97 8.61 -7.72 -8.60
C GLY A 97 7.42 -7.80 -7.67
N ASN A 98 6.79 -8.98 -7.56
CA ASN A 98 5.69 -9.20 -6.62
C ASN A 98 6.12 -9.04 -5.16
N GLN A 99 7.34 -9.46 -4.81
CA GLN A 99 7.87 -9.30 -3.45
C GLN A 99 8.12 -7.83 -3.12
N ILE A 100 8.74 -7.09 -4.05
CA ILE A 100 8.96 -5.64 -3.93
C ILE A 100 7.63 -4.91 -3.79
N PHE A 101 6.69 -5.18 -4.68
CA PHE A 101 5.37 -4.57 -4.67
C PHE A 101 4.63 -4.82 -3.36
N LYS A 102 4.67 -6.04 -2.82
CA LYS A 102 3.99 -6.38 -1.56
C LYS A 102 4.44 -5.47 -0.42
N ILE A 103 5.74 -5.21 -0.30
CA ILE A 103 6.28 -4.35 0.77
C ILE A 103 5.95 -2.88 0.48
N ALA A 104 6.18 -2.43 -0.77
CA ALA A 104 5.91 -1.04 -1.16
C ALA A 104 4.42 -0.67 -1.06
N ASP A 105 3.51 -1.59 -1.40
CA ASP A 105 2.06 -1.42 -1.29
C ASP A 105 1.61 -1.33 0.18
N TYR A 106 2.18 -2.17 1.05
CA TYR A 106 1.94 -2.05 2.48
C TYR A 106 2.40 -0.69 3.02
N TRP A 107 3.60 -0.24 2.64
CA TRP A 107 4.09 1.09 2.99
C TRP A 107 3.15 2.18 2.48
N LYS A 108 2.76 2.15 1.20
CA LYS A 108 1.94 3.18 0.57
C LYS A 108 0.56 3.31 1.20
N ARG A 109 -0.12 2.19 1.47
CA ARG A 109 -1.45 2.17 2.14
C ARG A 109 -1.42 2.63 3.59
N ASN A 110 -0.23 2.76 4.19
CA ASN A 110 -0.05 3.37 5.49
C ASN A 110 0.32 4.88 5.41
N GLN A 111 0.51 5.44 4.22
CA GLN A 111 0.74 6.88 4.02
C GLN A 111 -0.56 7.62 3.67
N ASP A 112 -1.47 6.98 2.94
CA ASP A 112 -2.77 7.54 2.56
C ASP A 112 -3.83 6.45 2.40
N PHE A 113 -5.10 6.84 2.41
CA PHE A 113 -6.18 5.96 1.98
C PHE A 113 -6.10 5.75 0.46
N LEU A 114 -5.97 4.49 0.05
CA LEU A 114 -6.05 4.09 -1.36
C LEU A 114 -7.27 3.20 -1.59
N PRO A 115 -7.91 3.25 -2.77
CA PRO A 115 -8.95 2.30 -3.14
C PRO A 115 -8.52 0.83 -2.94
N GLY A 116 -9.48 0.01 -2.49
CA GLY A 116 -9.27 -1.40 -2.20
C GLY A 116 -8.46 -1.67 -0.93
N THR A 117 -8.03 -0.64 -0.19
CA THR A 117 -7.27 -0.85 1.06
C THR A 117 -8.13 -1.59 2.07
N LYS A 118 -7.73 -2.82 2.39
CA LYS A 118 -8.31 -3.59 3.48
C LYS A 118 -7.78 -3.11 4.81
N LEU A 119 -8.67 -2.84 5.76
CA LEU A 119 -8.35 -2.25 7.05
C LEU A 119 -9.27 -2.79 8.15
N MET A 120 -8.91 -2.50 9.40
CA MET A 120 -9.69 -2.84 10.58
C MET A 120 -9.71 -1.69 11.57
N LEU A 121 -10.83 -1.49 12.26
CA LEU A 121 -10.98 -0.60 13.41
C LEU A 121 -11.95 -1.23 14.41
N ASN A 122 -11.62 -1.23 15.70
CA ASN A 122 -12.48 -1.81 16.75
C ASN A 122 -13.00 -3.24 16.44
N GLU A 123 -12.14 -4.10 15.89
CA GLU A 123 -12.45 -5.48 15.48
C GLU A 123 -13.38 -5.61 14.24
N GLU A 124 -13.80 -4.49 13.65
CA GLU A 124 -14.56 -4.46 12.40
C GLU A 124 -13.60 -4.32 11.21
N ASN A 125 -13.81 -5.15 10.18
CA ASN A 125 -13.02 -5.11 8.95
C ASN A 125 -13.74 -4.29 7.90
N GLY A 126 -13.00 -3.57 7.07
CA GLY A 126 -13.57 -2.78 5.99
C GLY A 126 -12.62 -2.62 4.82
N VAL A 127 -13.15 -2.08 3.74
CA VAL A 127 -12.41 -1.75 2.53
C VAL A 127 -12.64 -0.30 2.14
N VAL A 128 -11.57 0.40 1.75
CA VAL A 128 -11.68 1.74 1.17
C VAL A 128 -12.27 1.62 -0.23
N LEU A 129 -13.37 2.33 -0.46
CA LEU A 129 -14.07 2.37 -1.73
C LEU A 129 -13.31 3.23 -2.75
N ASP A 130 -13.47 2.90 -4.03
CA ASP A 130 -13.05 3.74 -5.15
C ASP A 130 -14.03 4.91 -5.35
N VAL A 131 -14.14 5.74 -4.32
CA VAL A 131 -14.98 6.93 -4.30
C VAL A 131 -14.16 8.07 -3.73
N GLU A 132 -13.84 9.02 -4.60
CA GLU A 132 -13.08 10.21 -4.28
C GLU A 132 -14.01 11.39 -3.97
N ILE A 133 -13.71 12.14 -2.91
CA ILE A 133 -14.36 13.42 -2.62
C ILE A 133 -13.29 14.49 -2.56
N ASN A 134 -13.39 15.50 -3.44
CA ASN A 134 -12.46 16.64 -3.50
C ASN A 134 -10.98 16.22 -3.59
N GLY A 135 -10.65 15.17 -4.35
CA GLY A 135 -9.28 14.72 -4.50
C GLY A 135 -8.79 13.74 -3.43
N ILE A 136 -9.68 13.28 -2.53
CA ILE A 136 -9.31 12.50 -1.34
C ILE A 136 -10.17 11.24 -1.25
N PHE A 137 -9.50 10.10 -1.04
CA PHE A 137 -10.16 8.84 -0.70
C PHE A 137 -10.31 8.68 0.81
N GLY A 138 -11.21 7.79 1.22
CA GLY A 138 -11.42 7.50 2.63
C GLY A 138 -12.85 7.06 2.98
N LYS A 139 -13.74 6.89 2.01
CA LYS A 139 -14.98 6.17 2.26
C LYS A 139 -14.69 4.70 2.51
N ILE A 140 -15.07 4.20 3.67
CA ILE A 140 -14.87 2.83 4.09
C ILE A 140 -16.20 2.11 4.04
N ARG A 141 -16.26 0.98 3.33
CA ARG A 141 -17.35 0.02 3.41
C ARG A 141 -16.98 -1.06 4.42
N TRP A 142 -17.76 -1.18 5.49
CA TRP A 142 -17.55 -2.19 6.53
C TRP A 142 -18.07 -3.56 6.11
N ASP A 143 -17.40 -4.63 6.55
CA ASP A 143 -17.71 -6.02 6.21
C ASP A 143 -18.93 -6.53 6.97
N THR A 144 -20.09 -5.98 6.63
CA THR A 144 -21.39 -6.32 7.20
C THR A 144 -22.40 -6.68 6.11
N ASN A 145 -23.43 -7.41 6.48
CA ASN A 145 -24.51 -7.82 5.56
C ASN A 145 -25.46 -6.68 5.18
N LYS A 146 -25.28 -5.47 5.71
CA LYS A 146 -26.11 -4.30 5.40
C LYS A 146 -25.55 -3.62 4.15
N GLU A 147 -26.41 -3.29 3.20
CA GLU A 147 -26.01 -2.73 1.91
C GLU A 147 -25.23 -1.40 2.00
N ASN A 148 -25.56 -0.54 2.98
CA ASN A 148 -25.06 0.82 3.09
C ASN A 148 -24.26 1.11 4.37
N ASP A 149 -23.53 0.11 4.90
CA ASP A 149 -22.64 0.33 6.05
C ASP A 149 -21.34 0.99 5.58
N ILE A 150 -21.40 2.31 5.38
CA ILE A 150 -20.33 3.15 4.85
C ILE A 150 -20.06 4.31 5.81
N GLU A 151 -18.79 4.52 6.13
CA GLU A 151 -18.33 5.67 6.90
C GLU A 151 -17.33 6.50 6.09
N ASP A 152 -17.32 7.81 6.32
CA ASP A 152 -16.41 8.73 5.64
C ASP A 152 -15.22 9.07 6.56
N TRP A 153 -14.05 8.61 6.17
CA TRP A 153 -12.76 8.87 6.81
C TRP A 153 -11.81 9.69 5.93
N SER A 154 -12.34 10.35 4.89
CA SER A 154 -11.52 11.13 3.94
C SER A 154 -10.70 12.19 4.66
N GLY A 155 -9.38 12.16 4.47
CA GLY A 155 -8.44 13.07 5.13
C GLY A 155 -8.21 12.79 6.63
N LEU A 156 -8.73 11.69 7.16
CA LEU A 156 -8.67 11.32 8.59
C LEU A 156 -7.80 10.08 8.87
N LEU A 157 -6.84 9.74 8.00
CA LEU A 157 -5.97 8.57 8.20
C LEU A 157 -5.22 8.60 9.54
N GLY A 158 -4.71 9.77 9.93
CA GLY A 158 -4.04 9.92 11.23
C GLY A 158 -4.99 9.60 12.39
N SER A 159 -6.20 10.15 12.36
CA SER A 159 -7.25 9.88 13.36
C SER A 159 -7.70 8.42 13.35
N PHE A 160 -7.73 7.78 12.18
CA PHE A 160 -8.03 6.36 12.03
C PHE A 160 -7.01 5.50 12.78
N PHE A 161 -5.71 5.77 12.61
CA PHE A 161 -4.65 5.07 13.36
C PHE A 161 -4.66 5.40 14.86
N ASP A 162 -4.91 6.66 15.23
CA ASP A 162 -5.03 7.06 16.64
C ASP A 162 -6.21 6.36 17.34
N GLY A 163 -7.26 6.04 16.59
CA GLY A 163 -8.38 5.21 17.04
C GLY A 163 -8.06 3.71 17.18
N GLY A 164 -6.83 3.29 16.90
CA GLY A 164 -6.41 1.88 16.90
C GLY A 164 -6.66 1.16 15.58
N GLY A 165 -6.98 1.91 14.52
CA GLY A 165 -7.13 1.39 13.17
C GLY A 165 -5.84 0.76 12.65
N LYS A 166 -5.95 -0.21 11.74
CA LYS A 166 -4.81 -0.92 11.15
C LYS A 166 -5.09 -1.26 9.70
N ILE A 167 -4.05 -1.18 8.86
CA ILE A 167 -4.09 -1.73 7.51
C ILE A 167 -3.89 -3.25 7.60
N LEU A 168 -4.75 -4.00 6.93
CA LEU A 168 -4.70 -5.46 6.87
C LEU A 168 -3.82 -5.94 5.72
N ASN A 169 -3.46 -7.22 5.74
CA ASN A 169 -2.94 -7.88 4.55
C ASN A 169 -4.02 -7.83 3.45
N GLN A 170 -3.64 -7.44 2.23
CA GLN A 170 -4.56 -7.34 1.09
C GLN A 170 -5.08 -8.73 0.63
N ASP A 171 -4.51 -9.83 1.11
CA ASP A 171 -5.06 -11.19 0.95
C ASP A 171 -6.25 -11.49 1.87
N PHE A 172 -6.56 -10.62 2.84
CA PHE A 172 -7.67 -10.78 3.78
C PHE A 172 -9.00 -11.03 3.04
N LYS A 173 -9.77 -11.99 3.53
CA LYS A 173 -11.06 -12.38 2.93
C LYS A 173 -12.20 -11.89 3.79
N PHE A 174 -12.91 -10.89 3.29
CA PHE A 174 -14.16 -10.42 3.86
C PHE A 174 -15.23 -11.51 3.89
N LYS A 175 -16.12 -11.44 4.86
CA LYS A 175 -17.22 -12.39 5.04
C LYS A 175 -18.44 -12.04 4.20
N HIS A 176 -18.80 -10.76 4.14
CA HIS A 176 -20.06 -10.25 3.60
C HIS A 176 -19.89 -9.42 2.32
N ILE A 177 -18.73 -8.80 2.12
CA ILE A 177 -18.44 -7.97 0.93
C ILE A 177 -17.32 -8.55 0.06
N ASN A 178 -17.26 -8.13 -1.20
CA ASN A 178 -16.13 -8.35 -2.10
C ASN A 178 -15.04 -7.29 -1.88
N ASP A 179 -13.90 -7.44 -2.57
CA ASP A 179 -12.75 -6.54 -2.46
C ASP A 179 -13.01 -5.12 -3.00
N ASP A 180 -14.12 -4.91 -3.71
CA ASP A 180 -14.61 -3.60 -4.19
C ASP A 180 -15.71 -3.00 -3.28
N GLY A 181 -16.08 -3.69 -2.19
CA GLY A 181 -17.14 -3.26 -1.27
C GLY A 181 -18.56 -3.66 -1.68
N THR A 182 -18.76 -4.32 -2.83
CA THR A 182 -20.07 -4.86 -3.21
C THR A 182 -20.47 -6.01 -2.28
N LEU A 183 -21.77 -6.17 -2.01
CA LEU A 183 -22.24 -7.33 -1.24
C LEU A 183 -21.93 -8.62 -2.00
N LYS A 184 -21.45 -9.62 -1.26
CA LYS A 184 -21.42 -10.98 -1.78
C LYS A 184 -22.85 -11.44 -1.98
N ASN A 185 -23.17 -11.86 -3.21
CA ASN A 185 -24.39 -12.58 -3.46
C ASN A 185 -24.33 -13.85 -2.61
N ASN A 186 -25.18 -13.96 -1.59
CA ASN A 186 -25.45 -15.23 -0.96
C ASN A 186 -26.08 -16.10 -2.06
N CYS A 187 -25.29 -16.95 -2.72
CA CYS A 187 -25.87 -18.10 -3.40
C CYS A 187 -26.45 -18.96 -2.29
N GLY A 188 -27.76 -18.81 -2.07
CA GLY A 188 -28.55 -19.76 -1.29
C GLY A 188 -28.59 -21.11 -1.98
#